data_AF-A0A8C5QI68-F1
#
_entry.id   AF-A0A8C5QI68-F1
#
_cell.length_a   1.000
_cell.length_b   1.000
_cell.length_c   1.000
_cell.angle_alpha   90.00
_cell.angle_beta   90.00
_cell.angle_gamma   90.00
#
_symmetry.space_group_name_H-M   'P 1'
#
loop_
_entity.id
_entity.type
_entity.pdbx_description
1 polymer ?
#
loop_
_entity_poly.entity_id
_entity_poly.type
_entity_poly.pdbx_seq_one_letter_code
_entity_poly.pdbx_strand_id
1 'polypeptide(L)'
;MVLSIDLDLFVSCPLLITDCKRRLRDGDIIEKKGRSALSCTGCTWTKSENGLVIVPYILSPKYTSPQVSLFMNAMQEMESVTCVRFVRRTNEDDYLNIVETGGCASFIGKIGGAQDVYLNSDTCMTRGTIQHEIQHSLGFVHEHSRSDRDNYVNIMFQYISPESVSNFEKEDTNNLNKRYDYFSVMHYPVYAFSNTSGKNTIVPKPDPSIPIGQRNGLSILDVAKINALYQCDISAMLLPDVNGTVNSDNYPATYPNNCNSVWLIRVPSGQVRLKFNEFDVEMSDGCSADYFLIYDGPSKASPVLVGRTCGSTLIPLMITSSNQVLIEFVTNNAVTGKGFNITYDSVQCGGAFYAPTKNFTSPGYPSKYSTNMKCTWTITAPAQSKVSLAKCLYDYLSIYNGPDADSPLLGKFCGTRYTSPIKSTGNTMYIEFVSDKSNVFRGFQAIYTFGEN
;
A
#
# COMPACT_ATOMS: atom_id res chain seq x y z
N MET A 1 43.38 5.92 -4.75
CA MET A 1 44.26 4.73 -4.71
C MET A 1 43.42 3.50 -5.05
N VAL A 2 44.07 2.46 -5.54
CA VAL A 2 43.63 1.37 -6.43
C VAL A 2 42.71 0.30 -5.78
N LEU A 3 41.67 -0.11 -6.54
CA LEU A 3 41.07 -1.44 -6.85
C LEU A 3 40.86 -2.58 -5.80
N SER A 4 39.57 -2.93 -5.58
CA SER A 4 38.82 -4.23 -5.72
C SER A 4 39.29 -5.59 -5.12
N ILE A 5 38.37 -6.32 -4.44
CA ILE A 5 37.66 -7.60 -4.80
C ILE A 5 37.01 -8.27 -3.55
N ASP A 6 35.91 -9.01 -3.82
CA ASP A 6 34.92 -9.81 -3.06
C ASP A 6 35.35 -10.95 -2.10
N LEU A 7 34.32 -11.41 -1.35
CA LEU A 7 33.99 -12.74 -0.78
C LEU A 7 34.15 -13.05 0.73
N ASP A 8 33.00 -13.51 1.26
CA ASP A 8 32.66 -14.41 2.39
C ASP A 8 33.45 -14.33 3.71
N LEU A 9 32.71 -14.24 4.82
CA LEU A 9 32.95 -15.07 6.02
C LEU A 9 31.79 -15.03 7.01
N PHE A 10 31.32 -16.23 7.35
CA PHE A 10 30.63 -16.57 8.58
C PHE A 10 31.28 -15.87 9.79
N VAL A 11 30.47 -15.26 10.65
CA VAL A 11 30.90 -14.92 12.02
C VAL A 11 30.11 -15.78 13.00
N SER A 12 30.86 -16.66 13.64
CA SER A 12 30.51 -17.38 14.86
C SER A 12 30.24 -16.38 15.99
N CYS A 13 29.13 -16.57 16.71
CA CYS A 13 28.87 -15.85 17.96
C CYS A 13 29.38 -16.70 19.14
N PRO A 14 30.27 -16.17 20.02
CA PRO A 14 30.61 -16.83 21.27
C PRO A 14 29.47 -16.68 22.28
N LEU A 15 29.18 -17.79 22.96
CA LEU A 15 28.22 -17.95 24.05
C LEU A 15 28.39 -16.90 25.17
N LEU A 16 27.28 -16.36 25.67
CA LEU A 16 26.83 -16.47 27.08
C LEU A 16 25.59 -15.59 27.34
N ILE A 17 24.40 -16.10 27.03
CA ILE A 17 23.19 -15.89 27.85
C ILE A 17 22.42 -17.20 27.84
N THR A 18 22.47 -17.92 28.96
CA THR A 18 21.57 -19.02 29.29
C THR A 18 20.26 -18.44 29.80
N ASP A 19 19.25 -18.31 28.95
CA ASP A 19 17.88 -18.71 29.27
C ASP A 19 16.98 -18.78 28.02
N CYS A 20 16.24 -19.89 27.86
CA CYS A 20 15.26 -20.22 26.82
C CYS A 20 15.60 -19.93 25.34
N LYS A 21 16.33 -20.85 24.68
CA LYS A 21 16.23 -21.02 23.21
C LYS A 21 14.83 -21.50 22.85
N ARG A 22 13.90 -20.58 22.57
CA ARG A 22 12.72 -20.88 21.75
C ARG A 22 13.27 -21.26 20.37
N ARG A 23 13.06 -22.49 19.93
CA ARG A 23 13.47 -22.93 18.60
C ARG A 23 12.58 -22.24 17.56
N LEU A 24 13.20 -21.68 16.54
CA LEU A 24 12.51 -21.19 15.36
C LEU A 24 12.25 -22.40 14.45
N ARG A 25 11.00 -22.69 14.17
CA ARG A 25 10.60 -23.54 13.04
C ARG A 25 10.47 -22.59 11.85
N ASP A 26 10.84 -23.01 10.65
CA ASP A 26 10.67 -22.20 9.44
C ASP A 26 11.66 -21.01 9.30
N GLY A 27 12.32 -20.58 10.38
CA GLY A 27 13.25 -19.44 10.37
C GLY A 27 12.55 -18.10 10.64
N ASP A 28 11.22 -18.11 10.60
CA ASP A 28 10.29 -17.00 10.89
C ASP A 28 9.07 -17.43 11.74
N ILE A 29 9.00 -18.69 12.21
CA ILE A 29 7.94 -19.16 13.11
C ILE A 29 8.49 -19.61 14.47
N ILE A 30 7.86 -19.15 15.55
CA ILE A 30 8.22 -19.55 16.91
C ILE A 30 7.48 -20.85 17.29
N GLU A 31 8.23 -21.90 17.68
CA GLU A 31 7.78 -23.31 17.83
C GLU A 31 6.41 -23.52 18.49
N LYS A 32 5.34 -23.66 17.67
CA LYS A 32 4.09 -24.37 18.01
C LYS A 32 3.34 -24.88 16.75
N LYS A 33 3.71 -26.06 16.23
CA LYS A 33 3.02 -26.72 15.10
C LYS A 33 1.52 -26.95 15.43
N GLY A 34 0.65 -26.90 14.42
CA GLY A 34 -0.79 -27.15 14.59
C GLY A 34 -1.59 -25.99 15.20
N ARG A 35 -1.00 -24.79 15.28
CA ARG A 35 -1.63 -23.60 15.85
C ARG A 35 -2.23 -22.65 14.82
N SER A 36 -2.34 -23.09 13.57
CA SER A 36 -3.11 -22.32 12.58
C SER A 36 -4.50 -22.05 13.16
N ALA A 37 -4.97 -20.81 13.01
CA ALA A 37 -6.31 -20.44 13.49
C ALA A 37 -7.41 -21.26 12.81
N LEU A 38 -7.12 -21.94 11.70
CA LEU A 38 -8.01 -22.85 11.01
C LEU A 38 -8.14 -24.23 11.66
N SER A 39 -7.12 -24.66 12.41
CA SER A 39 -7.03 -26.01 12.99
C SER A 39 -7.00 -26.02 14.52
N CYS A 40 -7.02 -24.85 15.15
CA CYS A 40 -6.91 -24.70 16.60
C CYS A 40 -8.05 -23.86 17.19
N THR A 41 -8.74 -24.42 18.18
CA THR A 41 -9.74 -23.72 18.99
C THR A 41 -9.07 -22.70 19.91
N GLY A 42 -9.54 -21.45 19.90
CA GLY A 42 -9.01 -20.37 20.73
C GLY A 42 -7.71 -19.73 20.21
N CYS A 43 -7.27 -20.10 18.99
CA CYS A 43 -6.12 -19.48 18.32
C CYS A 43 -6.45 -18.18 17.56
N THR A 44 -7.72 -17.79 17.48
CA THR A 44 -8.15 -16.54 16.85
C THR A 44 -8.22 -15.39 17.86
N TRP A 45 -7.93 -14.18 17.40
CA TRP A 45 -8.25 -12.96 18.16
C TRP A 45 -9.77 -12.79 18.29
N THR A 46 -10.21 -12.24 19.42
CA THR A 46 -11.64 -12.14 19.73
C THR A 46 -12.27 -11.04 18.89
N LYS A 47 -13.39 -11.36 18.23
CA LYS A 47 -14.24 -10.39 17.56
C LYS A 47 -15.20 -9.77 18.56
N SER A 48 -15.22 -8.44 18.66
CA SER A 48 -16.15 -7.68 19.48
C SER A 48 -17.54 -7.62 18.87
N GLU A 49 -18.52 -7.21 19.67
CA GLU A 49 -19.94 -7.12 19.29
C GLU A 49 -20.19 -6.19 18.09
N ASN A 50 -19.37 -5.14 17.94
CA ASN A 50 -19.41 -4.24 16.79
C ASN A 50 -18.75 -4.80 15.52
N GLY A 51 -18.37 -6.08 15.52
CA GLY A 51 -17.80 -6.76 14.36
C GLY A 51 -16.30 -6.55 14.13
N LEU A 52 -15.60 -5.85 15.03
CA LEU A 52 -14.16 -5.60 14.93
C LEU A 52 -13.34 -6.68 15.63
N VAL A 53 -12.11 -6.91 15.19
CA VAL A 53 -11.16 -7.81 15.85
C VAL A 53 -10.04 -6.97 16.44
N ILE A 54 -10.03 -6.84 17.76
CA ILE A 54 -9.06 -5.98 18.45
C ILE A 54 -7.80 -6.79 18.77
N VAL A 55 -6.66 -6.28 18.29
CA VAL A 55 -5.32 -6.85 18.52
C VAL A 55 -4.49 -5.81 19.26
N PRO A 56 -4.44 -5.88 20.61
CA PRO A 56 -3.61 -4.96 21.39
C PRO A 56 -2.13 -5.20 21.10
N TYR A 57 -1.34 -4.13 21.07
CA TYR A 57 0.10 -4.23 20.86
C TYR A 57 0.92 -3.25 21.71
N ILE A 58 2.15 -3.68 22.01
CA ILE A 58 3.25 -2.84 22.49
C ILE A 58 4.33 -2.85 21.41
N LEU A 59 4.99 -1.71 21.23
CA LEU A 59 6.12 -1.56 20.31
C LEU A 59 7.38 -1.20 21.11
N SER A 60 8.48 -1.90 20.86
CA SER A 60 9.77 -1.63 21.49
C SER A 60 10.17 -0.15 21.35
N PRO A 61 10.66 0.49 22.42
CA PRO A 61 11.13 1.87 22.36
C PRO A 61 12.43 2.03 21.58
N LYS A 62 13.09 0.93 21.18
CA LYS A 62 14.34 0.96 20.42
C LYS A 62 14.16 1.34 18.94
N TYR A 63 12.93 1.23 18.40
CA TYR A 63 12.69 1.62 17.02
C TYR A 63 12.74 3.13 16.86
N THR A 64 13.36 3.57 15.77
CA THR A 64 13.40 4.98 15.36
C THR A 64 12.03 5.47 14.88
N SER A 65 11.79 6.78 14.89
CA SER A 65 10.53 7.37 14.43
C SER A 65 10.13 6.95 12.99
N PRO A 66 11.06 6.86 12.01
CA PRO A 66 10.74 6.33 10.68
C PRO A 66 10.27 4.86 10.71
N GLN A 67 10.91 4.01 11.50
CA GLN A 67 10.50 2.60 11.66
C GLN A 67 9.13 2.50 12.33
N VAL A 68 8.89 3.27 13.40
CA VAL A 68 7.57 3.37 14.04
C VAL A 68 6.50 3.79 13.02
N SER A 69 6.80 4.76 12.15
CA SER A 69 5.89 5.18 11.08
C SER A 69 5.61 4.06 10.08
N LEU A 70 6.63 3.25 9.74
CA LEU A 70 6.46 2.09 8.88
C LEU A 70 5.55 1.02 9.52
N PHE A 71 5.68 0.75 10.82
CA PHE A 71 4.77 -0.13 11.56
C PHE A 71 3.33 0.38 11.51
N MET A 72 3.11 1.65 11.80
CA MET A 72 1.78 2.24 11.75
C MET A 72 1.18 2.14 10.35
N ASN A 73 1.94 2.48 9.31
CA ASN A 73 1.47 2.39 7.93
C ASN A 73 1.11 0.94 7.54
N ALA A 74 1.93 -0.04 7.93
CA ALA A 74 1.68 -1.45 7.66
C ALA A 74 0.40 -1.95 8.35
N MET A 75 0.20 -1.61 9.63
CA MET A 75 -1.00 -1.96 10.40
C MET A 75 -2.24 -1.27 9.86
N GLN A 76 -2.18 0.04 9.61
CA GLN A 76 -3.31 0.83 9.10
C GLN A 76 -3.77 0.42 7.71
N GLU A 77 -2.86 -0.10 6.88
CA GLU A 77 -3.21 -0.70 5.60
C GLU A 77 -4.00 -2.01 5.80
N MET A 78 -3.64 -2.85 6.78
CA MET A 78 -4.46 -4.02 7.12
C MET A 78 -5.83 -3.59 7.67
N GLU A 79 -5.88 -2.53 8.48
CA GLU A 79 -7.11 -1.99 9.06
C GLU A 79 -8.07 -1.42 8.02
N SER A 80 -7.56 -0.87 6.91
CA SER A 80 -8.39 -0.27 5.87
C SER A 80 -9.15 -1.32 5.05
N VAL A 81 -8.61 -2.54 4.94
CA VAL A 81 -9.15 -3.62 4.09
C VAL A 81 -9.66 -4.82 4.89
N THR A 82 -9.61 -4.78 6.22
CA THR A 82 -10.11 -5.83 7.11
C THR A 82 -10.86 -5.28 8.32
N CYS A 83 -11.47 -6.15 9.13
CA CYS A 83 -12.06 -5.80 10.42
C CYS A 83 -11.05 -5.85 11.59
N VAL A 84 -9.79 -6.20 11.34
CA VAL A 84 -8.72 -6.22 12.36
C VAL A 84 -8.32 -4.79 12.72
N ARG A 85 -8.16 -4.50 14.01
CA ARG A 85 -7.75 -3.19 14.54
C ARG A 85 -6.59 -3.36 15.52
N PHE A 86 -5.47 -2.69 15.23
CA PHE A 86 -4.31 -2.69 16.09
C PHE A 86 -4.38 -1.52 17.04
N VAL A 87 -4.56 -1.82 18.33
CA VAL A 87 -4.71 -0.80 19.36
C VAL A 87 -3.49 -0.80 20.28
N ARG A 88 -3.03 0.39 20.69
CA ARG A 88 -2.00 0.47 21.73
C ARG A 88 -2.54 -0.17 22.99
N ARG A 89 -1.82 -1.17 23.50
CA ARG A 89 -2.21 -1.89 24.70
C ARG A 89 -2.28 -0.94 25.90
N THR A 90 -3.29 -1.14 26.73
CA THR A 90 -3.45 -0.52 28.04
C THR A 90 -3.32 -1.57 29.14
N ASN A 91 -4.34 -2.42 29.31
CA ASN A 91 -4.45 -3.42 30.36
C ASN A 91 -4.84 -4.81 29.85
N GLU A 92 -4.94 -5.01 28.53
CA GLU A 92 -5.37 -6.27 27.94
C GLU A 92 -4.36 -7.39 28.23
N ASP A 93 -4.84 -8.55 28.67
CA ASP A 93 -3.98 -9.68 29.01
C ASP A 93 -3.30 -10.29 27.77
N ASP A 94 -4.05 -10.38 26.67
CA ASP A 94 -3.58 -10.92 25.41
C ASP A 94 -3.15 -9.80 24.47
N TYR A 95 -1.88 -9.79 24.04
CA TYR A 95 -1.36 -8.72 23.20
C TYR A 95 -0.09 -9.11 22.44
N LEU A 96 0.16 -8.41 21.34
CA LEU A 96 1.42 -8.50 20.59
C LEU A 96 2.51 -7.66 21.27
N ASN A 97 3.63 -8.28 21.62
CA ASN A 97 4.83 -7.61 22.09
C ASN A 97 5.83 -7.52 20.92
N ILE A 98 5.82 -6.41 20.18
CA ILE A 98 6.71 -6.23 19.03
C ILE A 98 8.09 -5.80 19.53
N VAL A 99 9.03 -6.72 19.50
CA VAL A 99 10.37 -6.54 20.08
C VAL A 99 11.43 -6.42 19.00
N GLU A 100 12.39 -5.52 19.26
CA GLU A 100 13.59 -5.35 18.44
C GLU A 100 14.63 -6.38 18.94
N THR A 101 14.90 -7.36 18.07
CA THR A 101 15.83 -8.47 18.30
C THR A 101 16.38 -8.97 16.97
N GLY A 102 17.24 -10.00 16.97
CA GLY A 102 17.75 -10.63 15.75
C GLY A 102 16.68 -11.46 15.02
N GLY A 103 16.54 -11.25 13.72
CA GLY A 103 15.62 -12.00 12.84
C GLY A 103 14.21 -11.41 12.73
N CYS A 104 13.42 -12.01 11.84
CA CYS A 104 11.99 -11.75 11.68
C CYS A 104 11.26 -13.03 12.04
N ALA A 105 10.39 -13.02 13.06
CA ALA A 105 9.61 -14.20 13.40
C ALA A 105 8.37 -13.88 14.25
N SER A 106 7.38 -14.77 14.20
CA SER A 106 6.14 -14.62 14.95
C SER A 106 5.54 -15.96 15.37
N PHE A 107 4.68 -15.94 16.38
CA PHE A 107 3.85 -17.09 16.71
C PHE A 107 2.67 -17.20 15.74
N ILE A 108 2.24 -18.44 15.43
CA ILE A 108 1.01 -18.66 14.67
C ILE A 108 -0.20 -18.52 15.61
N GLY A 109 -1.04 -17.53 15.31
CA GLY A 109 -2.29 -17.26 16.02
C GLY A 109 -2.09 -16.64 17.41
N LYS A 110 -3.22 -16.36 18.07
CA LYS A 110 -3.28 -15.84 19.44
C LYS A 110 -2.85 -16.91 20.44
N ILE A 111 -1.69 -16.76 21.09
CA ILE A 111 -1.16 -17.73 22.06
C ILE A 111 -1.62 -17.54 23.51
N GLY A 112 -2.27 -16.42 23.79
CA GLY A 112 -2.63 -16.01 25.14
C GLY A 112 -1.48 -15.29 25.86
N GLY A 113 -1.79 -14.31 26.68
CA GLY A 113 -0.81 -13.46 27.34
C GLY A 113 -0.03 -12.58 26.38
N ALA A 114 1.15 -12.14 26.82
CA ALA A 114 2.11 -11.44 25.99
C ALA A 114 2.70 -12.41 24.93
N GLN A 115 2.56 -12.08 23.65
CA GLN A 115 3.16 -12.85 22.56
C GLN A 115 4.16 -12.04 21.76
N ASP A 116 5.39 -12.50 21.71
CA ASP A 116 6.44 -11.76 21.02
C ASP A 116 6.29 -11.85 19.50
N VAL A 117 6.53 -10.72 18.84
CA VAL A 117 6.77 -10.62 17.41
C VAL A 117 8.17 -10.04 17.24
N TYR A 118 9.08 -10.83 16.67
CA TYR A 118 10.49 -10.49 16.49
C TYR A 118 10.66 -9.75 15.17
N LEU A 119 11.09 -8.51 15.21
CA LEU A 119 11.32 -7.69 14.02
C LEU A 119 12.64 -6.92 14.16
N ASN A 120 13.69 -7.41 13.50
CA ASN A 120 14.97 -6.72 13.49
C ASN A 120 14.90 -5.35 12.79
N SER A 121 15.52 -4.34 13.41
CA SER A 121 15.53 -2.96 12.92
C SER A 121 16.23 -2.76 11.58
N ASP A 122 17.10 -3.69 11.17
CA ASP A 122 17.94 -3.55 9.99
C ASP A 122 17.44 -4.44 8.85
N THR A 123 16.96 -5.65 9.15
CA THR A 123 16.60 -6.65 8.13
C THR A 123 15.09 -6.84 7.95
N CYS A 124 14.26 -6.48 8.92
CA CYS A 124 12.81 -6.72 8.86
C CYS A 124 11.99 -5.46 8.53
N MET A 125 12.66 -4.33 8.22
CA MET A 125 12.01 -3.03 8.04
C MET A 125 11.49 -2.83 6.60
N THR A 126 10.63 -3.74 6.16
CA THR A 126 9.80 -3.56 4.98
C THR A 126 8.33 -3.70 5.36
N ARG A 127 7.44 -3.03 4.63
CA ARG A 127 6.00 -3.14 4.86
C ARG A 127 5.53 -4.60 4.79
N GLY A 128 5.91 -5.33 3.74
CA GLY A 128 5.45 -6.71 3.54
C GLY A 128 6.02 -7.66 4.59
N THR A 129 7.24 -7.44 5.08
CA THR A 129 7.79 -8.23 6.20
C THR A 129 7.01 -7.99 7.49
N ILE A 130 6.69 -6.74 7.82
CA ILE A 130 5.88 -6.44 9.01
C ILE A 130 4.48 -7.08 8.90
N GLN A 131 3.84 -6.94 7.74
CA GLN A 131 2.53 -7.55 7.49
C GLN A 131 2.58 -9.08 7.55
N HIS A 132 3.66 -9.70 7.06
CA HIS A 132 3.90 -11.14 7.15
C HIS A 132 3.94 -11.63 8.61
N GLU A 133 4.76 -11.01 9.46
CA GLU A 133 4.87 -11.41 10.87
C GLU A 133 3.57 -11.18 11.65
N ILE A 134 2.86 -10.10 11.32
CA ILE A 134 1.54 -9.83 11.88
C ILE A 134 0.53 -10.90 11.40
N GLN A 135 0.55 -11.28 10.12
CA GLN A 135 -0.35 -12.29 9.57
C GLN A 135 -0.12 -13.68 10.20
N HIS A 136 1.13 -14.03 10.55
CA HIS A 136 1.38 -15.17 11.44
C HIS A 136 0.65 -15.04 12.77
N SER A 137 0.77 -13.90 13.46
CA SER A 137 0.10 -13.67 14.74
C SER A 137 -1.44 -13.70 14.64
N LEU A 138 -2.00 -13.46 13.46
CA LEU A 138 -3.43 -13.60 13.17
C LEU A 138 -3.86 -15.05 12.90
N GLY A 139 -2.93 -15.99 12.74
CA GLY A 139 -3.20 -17.42 12.63
C GLY A 139 -2.88 -18.05 11.28
N PHE A 140 -2.23 -17.31 10.38
CA PHE A 140 -1.88 -17.80 9.05
C PHE A 140 -0.52 -18.49 9.05
N VAL A 141 -0.45 -19.57 8.28
CA VAL A 141 0.79 -20.30 7.97
C VAL A 141 1.28 -19.90 6.59
N HIS A 142 2.49 -20.33 6.21
CA HIS A 142 3.02 -20.01 4.89
C HIS A 142 2.21 -20.62 3.75
N GLU A 143 2.14 -19.91 2.63
CA GLU A 143 1.38 -20.31 1.45
C GLU A 143 1.98 -21.58 0.80
N HIS A 144 3.32 -21.71 0.80
CA HIS A 144 3.99 -22.90 0.28
C HIS A 144 3.88 -24.11 1.22
N SER A 145 3.25 -23.96 2.39
CA SER A 145 3.00 -25.07 3.31
C SER A 145 1.59 -25.62 3.18
N ARG A 146 0.77 -25.13 2.24
CA ARG A 146 -0.60 -25.64 2.05
C ARG A 146 -0.66 -27.13 1.74
N SER A 147 -1.74 -27.77 2.19
CA SER A 147 -2.05 -29.19 1.92
C SER A 147 -2.14 -29.51 0.41
N ASP A 148 -2.59 -28.56 -0.40
CA ASP A 148 -2.81 -28.65 -1.85
C ASP A 148 -1.68 -28.05 -2.70
N ARG A 149 -0.58 -27.57 -2.09
CA ARG A 149 0.49 -26.82 -2.78
C ARG A 149 1.09 -27.54 -3.99
N ASP A 150 1.13 -28.87 -3.97
CA ASP A 150 1.87 -29.66 -4.97
C ASP A 150 1.20 -29.57 -6.37
N ASN A 151 -0.04 -29.09 -6.43
CA ASN A 151 -0.72 -28.69 -7.67
C ASN A 151 -0.17 -27.39 -8.28
N TYR A 152 0.51 -26.57 -7.47
CA TYR A 152 0.87 -25.18 -7.79
C TYR A 152 2.38 -24.92 -7.80
N VAL A 153 3.15 -25.67 -7.01
CA VAL A 153 4.61 -25.55 -6.94
C VAL A 153 5.26 -26.94 -6.89
N ASN A 154 6.50 -27.03 -7.34
CA ASN A 154 7.41 -28.14 -7.05
C ASN A 154 8.39 -27.71 -5.96
N ILE A 155 8.58 -28.56 -4.96
CA ILE A 155 9.63 -28.40 -3.95
C ILE A 155 10.84 -29.21 -4.37
N MET A 156 11.98 -28.55 -4.58
CA MET A 156 13.23 -29.17 -5.03
C MET A 156 14.08 -29.57 -3.82
N PHE A 157 13.65 -30.61 -3.10
CA PHE A 157 14.29 -31.04 -1.84
C PHE A 157 15.80 -31.26 -1.92
N GLN A 158 16.32 -31.68 -3.07
CA GLN A 158 17.77 -31.84 -3.31
C GLN A 158 18.60 -30.55 -3.15
N TYR A 159 17.98 -29.37 -3.28
CA TYR A 159 18.63 -28.07 -3.14
C TYR A 159 18.37 -27.40 -1.80
N ILE A 160 17.64 -28.05 -0.89
CA ILE A 160 17.31 -27.49 0.43
C ILE A 160 18.37 -27.92 1.43
N SER A 161 18.82 -27.00 2.29
CA SER A 161 19.73 -27.33 3.39
C SER A 161 19.12 -28.40 4.31
N PRO A 162 19.85 -29.46 4.72
CA PRO A 162 19.30 -30.58 5.49
C PRO A 162 18.54 -30.17 6.76
N GLU A 163 19.03 -29.14 7.46
CA GLU A 163 18.44 -28.59 8.68
C GLU A 163 17.13 -27.81 8.45
N SER A 164 16.82 -27.47 7.20
CA SER A 164 15.66 -26.65 6.80
C SER A 164 14.57 -27.43 6.08
N VAL A 165 14.74 -28.75 5.89
CA VAL A 165 13.76 -29.60 5.17
C VAL A 165 12.38 -29.55 5.83
N SER A 166 12.32 -29.47 7.16
CA SER A 166 11.07 -29.35 7.91
C SER A 166 10.25 -28.11 7.54
N ASN A 167 10.90 -27.07 7.02
CA ASN A 167 10.26 -25.79 6.66
C ASN A 167 9.43 -25.87 5.38
N PHE A 168 9.54 -27.01 4.69
CA PHE A 168 8.80 -27.32 3.48
C PHE A 168 7.83 -28.47 3.71
N GLU A 169 7.53 -28.83 4.96
CA GLU A 169 6.44 -29.77 5.27
C GLU A 169 5.08 -29.15 4.90
N LYS A 170 4.12 -30.00 4.54
CA LYS A 170 2.73 -29.55 4.37
C LYS A 170 2.07 -29.45 5.74
N GLU A 171 1.30 -28.39 5.93
CA GLU A 171 0.39 -28.21 7.05
C GLU A 171 -1.01 -28.65 6.62
N ASP A 172 -1.82 -29.12 7.58
CA ASP A 172 -3.22 -29.47 7.35
C ASP A 172 -4.06 -28.19 7.27
N THR A 173 -4.37 -27.76 6.06
CA THR A 173 -5.04 -26.49 5.78
C THR A 173 -6.32 -26.71 4.97
N ASN A 174 -7.41 -26.03 5.38
CA ASN A 174 -8.65 -25.93 4.59
C ASN A 174 -8.65 -24.73 3.61
N ASN A 175 -7.61 -23.90 3.69
CA ASN A 175 -7.33 -22.74 2.84
C ASN A 175 -8.47 -21.71 2.73
N LEU A 176 -9.48 -21.76 3.60
CA LEU A 176 -10.68 -20.91 3.57
C LEU A 176 -11.37 -20.87 2.19
N ASN A 177 -11.29 -21.99 1.46
CA ASN A 177 -11.79 -22.11 0.09
C ASN A 177 -11.23 -21.04 -0.87
N LYS A 178 -9.98 -20.62 -0.67
CA LYS A 178 -9.28 -19.67 -1.55
C LYS A 178 -8.26 -20.39 -2.42
N ARG A 179 -8.12 -19.91 -3.67
CA ARG A 179 -7.10 -20.37 -4.62
C ARG A 179 -5.68 -20.17 -4.06
N TYR A 180 -4.70 -20.84 -4.67
CA TYR A 180 -3.28 -20.65 -4.32
C TYR A 180 -2.81 -19.24 -4.69
N ASP A 181 -2.05 -18.62 -3.80
CA ASP A 181 -1.60 -17.24 -3.95
C ASP A 181 -0.08 -17.12 -4.10
N TYR A 182 0.40 -17.18 -5.33
CA TYR A 182 1.81 -16.98 -5.65
C TYR A 182 2.37 -15.64 -5.12
N PHE A 183 1.52 -14.62 -5.01
CA PHE A 183 1.90 -13.28 -4.59
C PHE A 183 1.66 -13.03 -3.10
N SER A 184 1.28 -14.04 -2.32
CA SER A 184 1.05 -13.88 -0.88
C SER A 184 2.33 -13.38 -0.19
N VAL A 185 2.17 -12.45 0.77
CA VAL A 185 3.30 -12.12 1.67
C VAL A 185 3.75 -13.34 2.45
N MET A 186 2.88 -14.33 2.67
CA MET A 186 3.15 -15.59 3.36
C MET A 186 3.83 -16.64 2.48
N HIS A 187 4.15 -16.33 1.21
CA HIS A 187 4.90 -17.26 0.36
C HIS A 187 6.42 -17.09 0.58
N TYR A 188 7.16 -18.19 0.58
CA TYR A 188 8.61 -18.16 0.55
C TYR A 188 9.18 -17.73 -0.81
N PRO A 189 10.34 -17.05 -0.84
CA PRO A 189 11.03 -16.75 -2.09
C PRO A 189 11.56 -18.02 -2.75
N VAL A 190 11.81 -17.96 -4.07
CA VAL A 190 12.26 -19.10 -4.89
C VAL A 190 13.55 -19.77 -4.38
N TYR A 191 14.43 -19.04 -3.67
CA TYR A 191 15.72 -19.52 -3.17
C TYR A 191 15.73 -19.81 -1.66
N ALA A 192 14.56 -19.84 -1.01
CA ALA A 192 14.47 -20.03 0.44
C ALA A 192 15.25 -21.29 0.87
N PHE A 193 16.18 -21.13 1.82
CA PHE A 193 17.02 -22.21 2.37
C PHE A 193 17.79 -23.05 1.34
N SER A 194 18.19 -22.42 0.22
CA SER A 194 18.97 -23.11 -0.81
C SER A 194 20.39 -23.40 -0.32
N ASN A 195 20.83 -24.65 -0.45
CA ASN A 195 22.20 -25.10 -0.16
C ASN A 195 23.14 -24.94 -1.37
N THR A 196 22.61 -24.55 -2.52
CA THR A 196 23.35 -24.45 -3.78
C THR A 196 23.07 -23.10 -4.43
N SER A 197 24.12 -22.31 -4.64
CA SER A 197 23.99 -20.96 -5.22
C SER A 197 23.22 -20.97 -6.55
N GLY A 198 22.21 -20.10 -6.65
CA GLY A 198 21.38 -19.92 -7.84
C GLY A 198 20.38 -21.05 -8.14
N LYS A 199 20.20 -22.03 -7.23
CA LYS A 199 19.19 -23.10 -7.40
C LYS A 199 17.91 -22.79 -6.64
N ASN A 200 16.79 -22.83 -7.37
CA ASN A 200 15.46 -22.66 -6.80
C ASN A 200 15.10 -23.87 -5.94
N THR A 201 14.63 -23.62 -4.72
CA THR A 201 14.04 -24.61 -3.82
C THR A 201 12.53 -24.73 -4.03
N ILE A 202 11.89 -23.67 -4.54
CA ILE A 202 10.47 -23.66 -4.91
C ILE A 202 10.34 -23.23 -6.38
N VAL A 203 9.68 -24.06 -7.18
CA VAL A 203 9.45 -23.80 -8.62
C VAL A 203 7.95 -23.74 -8.89
N PRO A 204 7.40 -22.56 -9.26
CA PRO A 204 5.99 -22.42 -9.60
C PRO A 204 5.55 -23.24 -10.84
N LYS A 205 4.27 -23.59 -10.87
CA LYS A 205 3.57 -24.25 -11.97
C LYS A 205 2.44 -23.35 -12.52
N PRO A 206 2.06 -23.52 -13.79
CA PRO A 206 2.77 -24.28 -14.83
C PRO A 206 4.04 -23.57 -15.31
N ASP A 207 4.22 -22.30 -14.93
CA ASP A 207 5.29 -21.43 -15.40
C ASP A 207 6.28 -21.11 -14.26
N PRO A 208 7.57 -21.51 -14.38
CA PRO A 208 8.61 -21.22 -13.40
C PRO A 208 8.91 -19.72 -13.22
N SER A 209 8.48 -18.87 -14.16
CA SER A 209 8.73 -17.42 -14.14
C SER A 209 7.73 -16.64 -13.28
N ILE A 210 6.66 -17.30 -12.80
CA ILE A 210 5.71 -16.68 -11.88
C ILE A 210 6.47 -16.19 -10.64
N PRO A 211 6.42 -14.88 -10.31
CA PRO A 211 7.14 -14.36 -9.16
C PRO A 211 6.48 -14.83 -7.86
N ILE A 212 7.31 -15.23 -6.89
CA ILE A 212 6.88 -15.65 -5.54
C ILE A 212 7.79 -15.02 -4.47
N GLY A 213 7.28 -14.94 -3.23
CA GLY A 213 8.04 -14.45 -2.08
C GLY A 213 8.26 -12.94 -2.04
N GLN A 214 7.34 -12.18 -2.63
CA GLN A 214 7.34 -10.73 -2.54
C GLN A 214 7.24 -10.23 -1.09
N ARG A 215 7.80 -9.04 -0.82
CA ARG A 215 7.67 -8.30 0.46
C ARG A 215 7.20 -6.86 0.25
N ASN A 216 6.52 -6.61 -0.85
CA ASN A 216 5.93 -5.33 -1.20
C ASN A 216 4.71 -5.02 -0.32
N GLY A 217 3.90 -6.02 0.03
CA GLY A 217 2.75 -5.88 0.93
C GLY A 217 1.65 -6.89 0.64
N LEU A 218 0.54 -6.86 1.38
CA LEU A 218 -0.57 -7.82 1.24
C LEU A 218 -1.04 -7.99 -0.20
N SER A 219 -1.37 -9.22 -0.58
CA SER A 219 -2.10 -9.54 -1.81
C SER A 219 -3.62 -9.45 -1.60
N ILE A 220 -4.38 -9.56 -2.69
CA ILE A 220 -5.85 -9.68 -2.64
C ILE A 220 -6.28 -10.89 -1.80
N LEU A 221 -5.56 -12.00 -1.94
CA LEU A 221 -5.93 -13.25 -1.29
C LEU A 221 -5.46 -13.30 0.16
N ASP A 222 -4.40 -12.58 0.54
CA ASP A 222 -4.05 -12.36 1.95
C ASP A 222 -5.19 -11.67 2.69
N VAL A 223 -5.68 -10.55 2.14
CA VAL A 223 -6.84 -9.81 2.67
C VAL A 223 -8.09 -10.69 2.71
N ALA A 224 -8.41 -11.38 1.61
CA ALA A 224 -9.58 -12.23 1.53
C ALA A 224 -9.55 -13.39 2.53
N LYS A 225 -8.36 -13.91 2.85
CA LYS A 225 -8.16 -14.94 3.87
C LYS A 225 -8.35 -14.37 5.29
N ILE A 226 -7.80 -13.19 5.59
CA ILE A 226 -8.03 -12.51 6.88
C ILE A 226 -9.53 -12.25 7.08
N ASN A 227 -10.20 -11.68 6.06
CA ASN A 227 -11.62 -11.39 6.12
C ASN A 227 -12.48 -12.64 6.26
N ALA A 228 -12.13 -13.74 5.59
CA ALA A 228 -12.84 -15.01 5.74
C ALA A 228 -12.63 -15.64 7.13
N LEU A 229 -11.41 -15.61 7.67
CA LEU A 229 -11.09 -16.16 8.98
C LEU A 229 -11.87 -15.44 10.10
N TYR A 230 -11.88 -14.11 10.05
CA TYR A 230 -12.52 -13.26 11.07
C TYR A 230 -13.96 -12.85 10.72
N GLN A 231 -14.50 -13.38 9.62
CA GLN A 231 -15.85 -13.10 9.11
C GLN A 231 -16.11 -11.59 8.99
N CYS A 232 -15.12 -10.85 8.49
CA CYS A 232 -15.21 -9.40 8.41
C CYS A 232 -16.35 -8.99 7.48
N ASP A 233 -17.21 -8.10 7.97
CA ASP A 233 -18.30 -7.50 7.20
C ASP A 233 -17.77 -6.26 6.46
N ILE A 234 -16.90 -6.52 5.47
CA ILE A 234 -16.28 -5.49 4.63
C ILE A 234 -16.14 -6.00 3.21
N SER A 235 -16.59 -5.19 2.26
CA SER A 235 -16.35 -5.43 0.83
C SER A 235 -15.04 -4.73 0.43
N ALA A 236 -13.90 -5.38 0.69
CA ALA A 236 -12.59 -4.81 0.38
C ALA A 236 -11.95 -5.45 -0.86
N MET A 237 -11.47 -4.63 -1.80
CA MET A 237 -10.75 -5.09 -2.99
C MET A 237 -9.40 -4.39 -3.13
N LEU A 238 -8.33 -5.18 -3.24
CA LEU A 238 -7.00 -4.68 -3.58
C LEU A 238 -6.80 -4.75 -5.11
N LEU A 239 -6.23 -3.71 -5.70
CA LEU A 239 -6.04 -3.57 -7.15
C LEU A 239 -4.58 -3.25 -7.46
N PRO A 240 -3.73 -4.27 -7.72
CA PRO A 240 -2.29 -4.11 -7.85
C PRO A 240 -1.80 -3.78 -9.28
N ASP A 241 -2.71 -3.68 -10.25
CA ASP A 241 -2.36 -3.56 -11.67
C ASP A 241 -1.95 -2.13 -12.07
N VAL A 242 -1.22 -1.99 -13.18
CA VAL A 242 -0.82 -0.68 -13.74
C VAL A 242 -2.00 0.14 -14.26
N ASN A 243 -3.14 -0.51 -14.54
CA ASN A 243 -4.40 0.12 -14.90
C ASN A 243 -5.57 -0.78 -14.53
N GLY A 244 -6.78 -0.23 -14.53
CA GLY A 244 -7.98 -1.00 -14.27
C GLY A 244 -9.21 -0.13 -14.13
N THR A 245 -10.27 -0.73 -13.61
CA THR A 245 -11.55 -0.06 -13.37
C THR A 245 -12.08 -0.38 -11.98
N VAL A 246 -12.61 0.62 -11.30
CA VAL A 246 -13.35 0.50 -10.05
C VAL A 246 -14.80 0.85 -10.32
N ASN A 247 -15.70 -0.04 -9.94
CA ASN A 247 -17.13 0.13 -10.07
C ASN A 247 -17.78 0.04 -8.69
N SER A 248 -18.85 0.80 -8.48
CA SER A 248 -19.78 0.48 -7.41
C SER A 248 -20.40 -0.91 -7.65
N ASP A 249 -20.80 -1.57 -6.57
CA ASP A 249 -21.47 -2.86 -6.66
C ASP A 249 -22.73 -2.75 -7.54
N ASN A 250 -22.99 -3.79 -8.35
CA ASN A 250 -24.07 -3.87 -9.35
C ASN A 250 -24.00 -2.92 -10.56
N TYR A 251 -22.99 -2.04 -10.68
CA TYR A 251 -22.85 -1.16 -11.83
C TYR A 251 -22.92 -1.95 -13.16
N PRO A 252 -23.72 -1.54 -14.17
CA PRO A 252 -24.35 -0.22 -14.34
C PRO A 252 -25.75 -0.06 -13.72
N ALA A 253 -26.24 -1.03 -12.95
CA ALA A 253 -27.44 -0.89 -12.13
C ALA A 253 -27.15 -0.11 -10.84
N THR A 254 -28.18 0.16 -10.05
CA THR A 254 -28.04 0.91 -8.79
C THR A 254 -27.29 0.11 -7.73
N TYR A 255 -26.48 0.80 -6.93
CA TYR A 255 -25.73 0.18 -5.85
C TYR A 255 -26.65 -0.32 -4.72
N PRO A 256 -26.23 -1.31 -3.91
CA PRO A 256 -27.02 -1.81 -2.80
C PRO A 256 -26.95 -0.92 -1.54
N ASN A 257 -28.02 -0.95 -0.75
CA ASN A 257 -28.06 -0.37 0.59
C ASN A 257 -27.19 -1.16 1.59
N ASN A 258 -26.74 -0.49 2.64
CA ASN A 258 -25.94 -1.00 3.76
C ASN A 258 -24.66 -1.70 3.29
N CYS A 259 -24.02 -1.13 2.27
CA CYS A 259 -22.85 -1.70 1.63
C CYS A 259 -21.66 -0.77 1.79
N ASN A 260 -20.70 -1.21 2.61
CA ASN A 260 -19.47 -0.48 2.84
C ASN A 260 -18.35 -1.17 2.05
N SER A 261 -17.91 -0.48 1.01
CA SER A 261 -16.94 -0.99 0.05
C SER A 261 -15.67 -0.14 0.04
N VAL A 262 -14.53 -0.82 -0.01
CA VAL A 262 -13.20 -0.20 0.05
C VAL A 262 -12.34 -0.74 -1.07
N TRP A 263 -11.69 0.14 -1.83
CA TRP A 263 -10.74 -0.24 -2.86
C TRP A 263 -9.37 0.36 -2.56
N LEU A 264 -8.36 -0.49 -2.44
CA LEU A 264 -6.97 -0.08 -2.35
C LEU A 264 -6.30 -0.29 -3.70
N ILE A 265 -6.08 0.78 -4.46
CA ILE A 265 -5.32 0.72 -5.71
C ILE A 265 -3.85 0.90 -5.40
N ARG A 266 -3.02 0.03 -5.97
CA ARG A 266 -1.56 0.06 -5.85
C ARG A 266 -0.94 -0.16 -7.22
N VAL A 267 -0.37 0.88 -7.82
CA VAL A 267 0.41 0.71 -9.05
C VAL A 267 1.86 0.35 -8.73
N PRO A 268 2.55 -0.44 -9.57
CA PRO A 268 3.95 -0.84 -9.33
C PRO A 268 4.93 0.33 -9.24
N SER A 269 4.70 1.42 -9.98
CA SER A 269 5.53 2.61 -9.98
C SER A 269 4.75 3.85 -10.44
N GLY A 270 5.27 5.04 -10.12
CA GLY A 270 4.64 6.30 -10.45
C GLY A 270 3.53 6.71 -9.47
N GLN A 271 2.52 7.40 -9.99
CA GLN A 271 1.34 7.87 -9.28
C GLN A 271 0.09 7.25 -9.91
N VAL A 272 -1.00 7.20 -9.15
CA VAL A 272 -2.29 6.70 -9.65
C VAL A 272 -3.07 7.87 -10.22
N ARG A 273 -3.41 7.80 -11.51
CA ARG A 273 -4.38 8.71 -12.13
C ARG A 273 -5.77 8.09 -12.03
N LEU A 274 -6.75 8.86 -11.57
CA LEU A 274 -8.15 8.46 -11.47
C LEU A 274 -8.99 9.33 -12.41
N LYS A 275 -9.78 8.67 -13.26
CA LYS A 275 -10.76 9.32 -14.14
C LYS A 275 -12.14 8.75 -13.86
N PHE A 276 -13.05 9.62 -13.44
CA PHE A 276 -14.46 9.30 -13.24
C PHE A 276 -15.19 9.37 -14.58
N ASN A 277 -15.84 8.26 -14.96
CA ASN A 277 -16.69 8.17 -16.14
C ASN A 277 -18.18 8.23 -15.76
N GLU A 278 -18.54 7.88 -14.52
CA GLU A 278 -19.87 7.99 -13.93
C GLU A 278 -19.74 8.35 -12.44
N PHE A 279 -20.66 9.17 -11.94
CA PHE A 279 -20.82 9.44 -10.51
C PHE A 279 -22.26 9.87 -10.22
N ASP A 280 -22.97 9.05 -9.45
CA ASP A 280 -24.36 9.25 -9.04
C ASP A 280 -24.62 8.56 -7.69
N VAL A 281 -24.46 9.31 -6.61
CA VAL A 281 -24.62 8.87 -5.22
C VAL A 281 -25.75 9.68 -4.57
N GLU A 282 -26.52 9.08 -3.66
CA GLU A 282 -27.63 9.75 -2.97
C GLU A 282 -27.22 11.14 -2.45
N MET A 283 -27.92 12.17 -2.93
CA MET A 283 -27.68 13.54 -2.48
C MET A 283 -28.30 13.76 -1.11
N SER A 284 -27.50 14.15 -0.13
CA SER A 284 -27.96 14.55 1.20
C SER A 284 -27.15 15.73 1.74
N ASP A 285 -27.68 16.41 2.76
CA ASP A 285 -26.94 17.49 3.41
C ASP A 285 -25.64 16.95 4.03
N GLY A 286 -24.52 17.59 3.69
CA GLY A 286 -23.17 17.16 4.06
C GLY A 286 -22.76 15.74 3.64
N CYS A 287 -23.48 15.10 2.71
CA CYS A 287 -23.28 13.69 2.33
C CYS A 287 -23.23 12.76 3.56
N SER A 288 -24.19 12.97 4.45
CA SER A 288 -24.38 12.22 5.71
C SER A 288 -25.10 10.89 5.52
N ALA A 289 -25.83 10.73 4.41
CA ALA A 289 -26.55 9.52 4.05
C ALA A 289 -25.59 8.51 3.39
N ASP A 290 -25.41 8.63 2.07
CA ASP A 290 -24.38 7.93 1.32
C ASP A 290 -23.21 8.86 1.03
N TYR A 291 -21.99 8.32 1.02
CA TYR A 291 -20.82 9.11 0.66
C TYR A 291 -19.74 8.29 -0.03
N PHE A 292 -19.05 8.99 -0.92
CA PHE A 292 -17.82 8.56 -1.54
C PHE A 292 -16.65 9.39 -1.00
N LEU A 293 -15.49 8.77 -0.80
CA LEU A 293 -14.31 9.41 -0.19
C LEU A 293 -13.01 8.80 -0.73
N ILE A 294 -11.99 9.64 -0.92
CA ILE A 294 -10.68 9.21 -1.44
C ILE A 294 -9.56 9.70 -0.53
N TYR A 295 -8.67 8.79 -0.14
CA TYR A 295 -7.46 9.08 0.63
C TYR A 295 -6.21 8.99 -0.26
N ASP A 296 -5.32 9.98 -0.17
CA ASP A 296 -4.04 10.08 -0.87
C ASP A 296 -2.97 9.18 -0.22
N GLY A 297 -3.20 7.88 -0.26
CA GLY A 297 -2.33 6.86 0.33
C GLY A 297 -3.09 5.56 0.63
N PRO A 298 -2.44 4.59 1.28
CA PRO A 298 -2.99 3.23 1.41
C PRO A 298 -3.99 3.03 2.55
N SER A 299 -4.22 4.04 3.39
CA SER A 299 -5.01 3.89 4.62
C SER A 299 -5.91 5.09 4.89
N LYS A 300 -6.92 4.91 5.76
CA LYS A 300 -7.80 5.99 6.22
C LYS A 300 -7.10 7.07 7.06
N ALA A 301 -5.84 6.83 7.46
CA ALA A 301 -4.98 7.82 8.11
C ALA A 301 -4.18 8.67 7.09
N SER A 302 -4.23 8.31 5.81
CA SER A 302 -3.60 9.09 4.75
C SER A 302 -4.36 10.41 4.53
N PRO A 303 -3.71 11.46 4.00
CA PRO A 303 -4.38 12.72 3.72
C PRO A 303 -5.62 12.54 2.83
N VAL A 304 -6.72 13.22 3.14
CA VAL A 304 -7.94 13.14 2.32
C VAL A 304 -7.73 13.87 0.99
N LEU A 305 -7.87 13.17 -0.12
CA LEU A 305 -7.78 13.72 -1.48
C LEU A 305 -9.13 14.28 -1.94
N VAL A 306 -10.20 13.56 -1.64
CA VAL A 306 -11.59 13.96 -1.87
C VAL A 306 -12.36 13.67 -0.59
N GLY A 307 -12.93 14.72 0.01
CA GLY A 307 -13.78 14.58 1.20
C GLY A 307 -15.09 13.88 0.89
N ARG A 308 -15.97 13.75 1.90
CA ARG A 308 -17.29 13.15 1.69
C ARG A 308 -18.02 13.89 0.57
N THR A 309 -18.34 13.15 -0.48
CA THR A 309 -18.99 13.69 -1.66
C THR A 309 -20.11 12.76 -2.14
N CYS A 310 -21.16 13.35 -2.69
CA CYS A 310 -22.39 12.70 -3.10
C CYS A 310 -23.08 13.56 -4.19
N GLY A 311 -24.21 13.10 -4.71
CA GLY A 311 -24.89 13.69 -5.85
C GLY A 311 -24.39 13.14 -7.19
N SER A 312 -24.74 13.83 -8.27
CA SER A 312 -24.49 13.38 -9.65
C SER A 312 -23.42 14.20 -10.40
N THR A 313 -22.66 15.03 -9.68
CA THR A 313 -21.60 15.85 -10.30
C THR A 313 -20.35 15.01 -10.44
N LEU A 314 -19.85 14.85 -11.68
CA LEU A 314 -18.63 14.11 -11.94
C LEU A 314 -17.45 14.72 -11.19
N ILE A 315 -16.75 13.87 -10.44
CA ILE A 315 -15.52 14.25 -9.76
C ILE A 315 -14.42 14.47 -10.82
N PRO A 316 -13.75 15.63 -10.82
CA PRO A 316 -12.67 15.90 -11.76
C PRO A 316 -11.54 14.87 -11.72
N LEU A 317 -10.83 14.71 -12.85
CA LEU A 317 -9.64 13.86 -12.94
C LEU A 317 -8.60 14.27 -11.89
N MET A 318 -7.95 13.29 -11.28
CA MET A 318 -6.92 13.54 -10.27
C MET A 318 -5.76 12.57 -10.41
N ILE A 319 -4.61 12.96 -9.85
CA ILE A 319 -3.41 12.13 -9.76
C ILE A 319 -2.94 12.20 -8.31
N THR A 320 -2.69 11.04 -7.71
CA THR A 320 -2.30 10.89 -6.31
C THR A 320 -0.85 11.33 -6.09
N SER A 321 -0.48 11.63 -4.86
CA SER A 321 0.92 11.96 -4.53
C SER A 321 1.83 10.73 -4.53
N SER A 322 1.26 9.55 -4.24
CA SER A 322 1.96 8.28 -4.17
C SER A 322 1.47 7.27 -5.21
N ASN A 323 2.08 6.09 -5.26
CA ASN A 323 1.65 4.97 -6.08
C ASN A 323 0.42 4.22 -5.51
N GLN A 324 -0.22 4.76 -4.47
CA GLN A 324 -1.32 4.13 -3.75
C GLN A 324 -2.43 5.10 -3.43
N VAL A 325 -3.66 4.60 -3.48
CA VAL A 325 -4.87 5.37 -3.15
C VAL A 325 -5.93 4.44 -2.58
N LEU A 326 -6.60 4.90 -1.53
CA LEU A 326 -7.70 4.21 -0.90
C LEU A 326 -9.00 4.93 -1.23
N ILE A 327 -9.96 4.19 -1.78
CA ILE A 327 -11.31 4.67 -2.07
C ILE A 327 -12.25 4.01 -1.07
N GLU A 328 -13.13 4.80 -0.46
CA GLU A 328 -14.18 4.35 0.44
C GLU A 328 -15.55 4.79 -0.09
N PHE A 329 -16.49 3.85 -0.12
CA PHE A 329 -17.89 4.10 -0.42
C PHE A 329 -18.75 3.48 0.67
N VAL A 330 -19.64 4.28 1.24
CA VAL A 330 -20.50 3.89 2.37
C VAL A 330 -21.94 4.24 2.02
N THR A 331 -22.83 3.28 2.20
CA THR A 331 -24.27 3.44 1.94
C THR A 331 -25.11 3.14 3.18
N ASN A 332 -26.23 3.85 3.30
CA ASN A 332 -27.20 3.68 4.37
C ASN A 332 -28.27 2.62 4.00
N ASN A 333 -29.42 2.63 4.67
CA ASN A 333 -30.50 1.67 4.44
C ASN A 333 -31.55 2.05 3.38
N ALA A 334 -31.46 3.20 2.71
CA ALA A 334 -32.49 3.72 1.82
C ALA A 334 -31.96 4.67 0.73
N VAL A 335 -32.64 4.71 -0.42
CA VAL A 335 -32.30 5.53 -1.60
C VAL A 335 -30.94 5.14 -2.20
N THR A 336 -30.93 4.95 -3.52
CA THR A 336 -29.71 4.53 -4.22
C THR A 336 -29.63 5.27 -5.55
N GLY A 337 -28.41 5.50 -6.02
CA GLY A 337 -28.11 5.99 -7.35
C GLY A 337 -27.45 4.92 -8.22
N LYS A 338 -27.06 5.29 -9.43
CA LYS A 338 -26.32 4.43 -10.36
C LYS A 338 -24.90 4.10 -9.87
N GLY A 339 -24.38 4.88 -8.93
CA GLY A 339 -23.07 4.70 -8.33
C GLY A 339 -21.96 5.32 -9.17
N PHE A 340 -20.85 4.62 -9.35
CA PHE A 340 -19.69 5.20 -10.02
C PHE A 340 -18.93 4.18 -10.88
N ASN A 341 -18.26 4.72 -11.89
CA ASN A 341 -17.30 4.01 -12.72
C ASN A 341 -16.03 4.87 -12.82
N ILE A 342 -14.92 4.30 -12.37
CA ILE A 342 -13.62 4.97 -12.30
C ILE A 342 -12.62 4.13 -13.08
N THR A 343 -11.99 4.71 -14.08
CA THR A 343 -10.81 4.10 -14.72
C THR A 343 -9.55 4.67 -14.08
N TYR A 344 -8.57 3.82 -13.81
CA TYR A 344 -7.29 4.23 -13.26
C TYR A 344 -6.11 3.71 -14.08
N ASP A 345 -4.99 4.43 -14.03
CA ASP A 345 -3.73 4.03 -14.64
C ASP A 345 -2.51 4.65 -13.94
N SER A 346 -1.34 4.03 -14.12
CA SER A 346 -0.07 4.51 -13.59
C SER A 346 0.51 5.62 -14.45
N VAL A 347 0.79 6.78 -13.86
CA VAL A 347 1.45 7.91 -14.52
C VAL A 347 2.77 8.24 -13.85
N GLN A 348 3.74 8.78 -14.59
CA GLN A 348 5.07 9.07 -14.01
C GLN A 348 5.05 10.26 -13.05
N CYS A 349 4.22 11.27 -13.32
CA CYS A 349 4.12 12.50 -12.54
C CYS A 349 2.91 13.36 -12.97
N GLY A 350 2.35 14.15 -12.06
CA GLY A 350 1.30 15.13 -12.31
C GLY A 350 0.45 15.39 -11.07
N GLY A 351 -0.72 16.01 -11.21
CA GLY A 351 -1.62 16.27 -10.08
C GLY A 351 -2.68 17.32 -10.35
N ALA A 352 -3.95 17.03 -10.11
CA ALA A 352 -4.94 18.09 -10.00
C ALA A 352 -5.06 18.53 -8.53
N PHE A 353 -5.02 19.83 -8.28
CA PHE A 353 -4.92 20.44 -6.97
C PHE A 353 -6.21 21.21 -6.65
N TYR A 354 -6.89 20.76 -5.58
CA TYR A 354 -8.20 21.28 -5.15
C TYR A 354 -8.18 21.92 -3.74
N ALA A 355 -7.05 21.85 -3.03
CA ALA A 355 -6.88 22.42 -1.69
C ALA A 355 -6.55 23.93 -1.75
N PRO A 356 -6.82 24.75 -0.72
CA PRO A 356 -6.56 26.19 -0.75
C PRO A 356 -5.09 26.61 -0.79
N THR A 357 -4.20 25.78 -0.24
CA THR A 357 -2.75 25.99 -0.28
C THR A 357 -2.05 24.64 -0.31
N LYS A 358 -1.10 24.42 -1.24
CA LYS A 358 -0.27 23.21 -1.27
C LYS A 358 1.10 23.50 -1.89
N ASN A 359 2.14 22.90 -1.29
CA ASN A 359 3.47 22.86 -1.88
C ASN A 359 3.56 21.68 -2.85
N PHE A 360 4.13 21.89 -4.03
CA PHE A 360 4.44 20.82 -4.97
C PHE A 360 5.82 21.02 -5.59
N THR A 361 6.42 19.92 -6.03
CA THR A 361 7.78 19.90 -6.55
C THR A 361 7.84 19.15 -7.87
N SER A 362 8.88 19.43 -8.65
CA SER A 362 9.25 18.58 -9.77
C SER A 362 9.62 17.17 -9.27
N PRO A 363 9.41 16.12 -10.08
CA PRO A 363 9.80 14.76 -9.71
C PRO A 363 11.27 14.65 -9.32
N GLY A 364 11.54 13.98 -8.21
CA GLY A 364 12.90 13.77 -7.69
C GLY A 364 13.45 14.92 -6.85
N TYR A 365 12.80 16.07 -6.74
CA TYR A 365 13.28 17.20 -5.93
C TYR A 365 13.53 16.79 -4.46
N PRO A 366 14.66 17.19 -3.82
CA PRO A 366 15.69 18.14 -4.30
C PRO A 366 16.76 17.54 -5.22
N SER A 367 16.67 16.25 -5.53
CA SER A 367 17.51 15.56 -6.51
C SER A 367 17.06 15.86 -7.95
N LYS A 368 17.84 15.42 -8.94
CA LYS A 368 17.59 15.73 -10.36
C LYS A 368 16.35 15.01 -10.89
N TYR A 369 15.54 15.69 -11.71
CA TYR A 369 14.44 15.05 -12.46
C TYR A 369 14.98 14.15 -13.58
N SER A 370 14.15 13.26 -14.11
CA SER A 370 14.52 12.38 -15.24
C SER A 370 14.34 13.07 -16.59
N THR A 371 15.02 12.57 -17.64
CA THR A 371 14.83 13.04 -19.02
C THR A 371 13.52 12.53 -19.62
N ASN A 372 13.00 13.23 -20.64
CA ASN A 372 11.75 12.90 -21.34
C ASN A 372 10.48 12.86 -20.47
N MET A 373 10.42 13.67 -19.41
CA MET A 373 9.24 13.73 -18.55
C MET A 373 8.21 14.71 -19.10
N LYS A 374 6.94 14.32 -19.05
CA LYS A 374 5.80 15.22 -19.23
C LYS A 374 4.92 15.11 -17.99
N CYS A 375 5.01 16.10 -17.11
CA CYS A 375 4.21 16.19 -15.90
C CYS A 375 3.17 17.29 -16.04
N THR A 376 1.92 16.99 -15.69
CA THR A 376 0.80 17.92 -15.86
C THR A 376 0.10 18.13 -14.53
N TRP A 377 0.01 19.39 -14.09
CA TRP A 377 -0.74 19.77 -12.90
C TRP A 377 -1.88 20.73 -13.24
N THR A 378 -3.03 20.61 -12.58
CA THR A 378 -4.17 21.51 -12.80
C THR A 378 -4.63 22.11 -11.47
N ILE A 379 -4.60 23.42 -11.29
CA ILE A 379 -5.05 24.18 -10.11
C ILE A 379 -6.39 24.83 -10.43
N THR A 380 -7.35 24.87 -9.51
CA THR A 380 -8.66 25.53 -9.71
C THR A 380 -8.93 26.56 -8.58
N ALA A 381 -8.99 27.88 -8.84
CA ALA A 381 -9.11 29.01 -7.88
C ALA A 381 -9.96 30.17 -8.45
N PRO A 382 -10.84 30.94 -7.74
CA PRO A 382 -11.74 31.98 -8.30
C PRO A 382 -11.09 33.19 -9.03
N ALA A 383 -11.87 33.95 -9.84
CA ALA A 383 -11.44 34.67 -11.07
C ALA A 383 -10.70 36.06 -11.00
N GLN A 384 -9.92 36.30 -12.09
CA GLN A 384 -9.38 37.51 -12.77
C GLN A 384 -8.00 38.15 -12.39
N SER A 385 -6.90 37.95 -13.19
CA SER A 385 -6.25 38.90 -14.15
C SER A 385 -4.88 38.43 -14.77
N LYS A 386 -4.41 39.04 -15.89
CA LYS A 386 -3.43 38.54 -16.94
C LYS A 386 -1.96 39.05 -16.84
N VAL A 387 -0.95 38.29 -17.32
CA VAL A 387 0.43 38.74 -17.76
C VAL A 387 1.07 37.78 -18.82
N SER A 388 2.12 38.21 -19.55
CA SER A 388 2.69 37.69 -20.82
C SER A 388 4.10 37.02 -20.78
N LEU A 389 4.50 36.45 -21.94
CA LEU A 389 5.54 35.43 -22.24
C LEU A 389 7.05 35.82 -22.24
N ALA A 390 7.90 34.79 -22.03
CA ALA A 390 9.29 34.67 -22.52
C ALA A 390 9.54 33.27 -23.16
N LYS A 391 10.61 33.12 -23.96
CA LYS A 391 10.86 31.96 -24.86
C LYS A 391 11.81 30.93 -24.22
N CYS A 392 11.36 29.68 -24.03
CA CYS A 392 12.13 28.53 -23.51
C CYS A 392 12.02 27.33 -24.46
N LEU A 393 13.16 26.73 -24.87
CA LEU A 393 13.23 25.72 -25.94
C LEU A 393 13.60 24.29 -25.47
N TYR A 394 14.21 24.13 -24.29
CA TYR A 394 14.67 22.84 -23.75
C TYR A 394 13.76 22.40 -22.59
N ASP A 395 14.27 22.37 -21.36
CA ASP A 395 13.44 22.14 -20.17
C ASP A 395 12.62 23.40 -19.83
N TYR A 396 11.31 23.24 -19.66
CA TYR A 396 10.44 24.37 -19.33
C TYR A 396 9.25 23.99 -18.47
N LEU A 397 8.77 24.99 -17.74
CA LEU A 397 7.49 25.01 -17.06
C LEU A 397 6.57 25.98 -17.79
N SER A 398 5.53 25.48 -18.44
CA SER A 398 4.46 26.28 -19.02
C SER A 398 3.30 26.39 -18.04
N ILE A 399 2.73 27.58 -17.90
CA ILE A 399 1.59 27.85 -17.04
C ILE A 399 0.51 28.51 -17.88
N TYR A 400 -0.68 27.94 -17.85
CA TYR A 400 -1.82 28.26 -18.70
C TYR A 400 -3.00 28.71 -17.85
N ASN A 401 -3.84 29.54 -18.44
CA ASN A 401 -4.96 30.22 -17.82
C ASN A 401 -6.28 29.50 -18.09
N GLY A 402 -6.38 28.26 -17.67
CA GLY A 402 -7.54 27.41 -17.90
C GLY A 402 -7.26 25.96 -17.50
N PRO A 403 -8.15 25.02 -17.83
CA PRO A 403 -8.06 23.63 -17.38
C PRO A 403 -7.04 22.77 -18.14
N ASP A 404 -6.53 23.23 -19.29
CA ASP A 404 -5.74 22.40 -20.21
C ASP A 404 -4.66 23.18 -20.97
N ALA A 405 -3.91 22.48 -21.83
CA ALA A 405 -2.84 23.04 -22.65
C ALA A 405 -3.34 23.91 -23.82
N ASP A 406 -4.65 23.86 -24.15
CA ASP A 406 -5.27 24.70 -25.18
C ASP A 406 -5.70 26.07 -24.62
N SER A 407 -5.68 26.20 -23.30
CA SER A 407 -6.00 27.43 -22.58
C SER A 407 -4.95 28.54 -22.78
N PRO A 408 -5.25 29.83 -22.54
CA PRO A 408 -4.29 30.91 -22.79
C PRO A 408 -3.01 30.80 -21.93
N LEU A 409 -1.82 30.78 -22.55
CA LEU A 409 -0.54 30.67 -21.83
C LEU A 409 -0.24 31.94 -21.00
N LEU A 410 -0.11 31.78 -19.68
CA LEU A 410 0.31 32.83 -18.72
C LEU A 410 1.82 33.05 -18.74
N GLY A 411 2.59 31.99 -18.97
CA GLY A 411 4.04 32.11 -19.08
C GLY A 411 4.73 30.78 -19.32
N LYS A 412 5.95 30.86 -19.85
CA LYS A 412 6.83 29.73 -20.08
C LYS A 412 8.18 30.04 -19.44
N PHE A 413 8.65 29.14 -18.58
CA PHE A 413 9.74 29.43 -17.65
C PHE A 413 10.84 28.37 -17.74
N CYS A 414 12.09 28.81 -17.62
CA CYS A 414 13.29 27.98 -17.65
C CYS A 414 14.45 28.74 -16.96
N GLY A 415 15.49 28.03 -16.52
CA GLY A 415 16.66 28.64 -15.87
C GLY A 415 16.47 28.98 -14.39
N THR A 416 17.22 29.97 -13.88
CA THR A 416 17.37 30.24 -12.42
C THR A 416 16.72 31.54 -11.92
N ARG A 417 16.09 32.35 -12.79
CA ARG A 417 15.48 33.64 -12.38
C ARG A 417 13.96 33.52 -12.28
N TYR A 418 13.44 33.81 -11.08
CA TYR A 418 12.00 33.96 -10.85
C TYR A 418 11.75 34.98 -9.75
N THR A 419 10.98 36.04 -10.01
CA THR A 419 10.83 37.15 -9.05
C THR A 419 9.41 37.69 -8.87
N SER A 420 8.37 37.04 -9.40
CA SER A 420 6.99 37.53 -9.16
C SER A 420 5.95 36.41 -9.15
N PRO A 421 4.99 36.40 -8.22
CA PRO A 421 3.86 35.46 -8.23
C PRO A 421 3.05 35.55 -9.53
N ILE A 422 2.68 34.40 -10.11
CA ILE A 422 1.76 34.32 -11.26
C ILE A 422 0.33 34.27 -10.75
N LYS A 423 -0.56 35.03 -11.39
CA LYS A 423 -2.00 34.99 -11.12
C LYS A 423 -2.75 34.52 -12.38
N SER A 424 -3.72 33.62 -12.22
CA SER A 424 -4.66 33.26 -13.29
C SER A 424 -5.76 34.31 -13.42
N THR A 425 -6.40 34.36 -14.58
CA THR A 425 -7.65 35.12 -14.78
C THR A 425 -8.90 34.28 -14.64
N GLY A 426 -8.78 32.98 -14.87
CA GLY A 426 -9.89 32.05 -14.77
C GLY A 426 -9.99 31.44 -13.38
N ASN A 427 -10.99 30.56 -13.23
CA ASN A 427 -11.07 29.76 -12.03
C ASN A 427 -10.09 28.56 -12.04
N THR A 428 -9.21 28.47 -13.04
CA THR A 428 -8.39 27.31 -13.38
C THR A 428 -7.03 27.76 -13.89
N MET A 429 -5.99 26.97 -13.61
CA MET A 429 -4.62 27.15 -14.04
C MET A 429 -4.00 25.80 -14.31
N TYR A 430 -3.60 25.54 -15.55
CA TYR A 430 -2.93 24.32 -15.95
C TYR A 430 -1.42 24.56 -16.03
N ILE A 431 -0.63 23.66 -15.48
CA ILE A 431 0.83 23.75 -15.37
C ILE A 431 1.41 22.52 -16.05
N GLU A 432 2.26 22.72 -17.04
CA GLU A 432 2.93 21.66 -17.77
C GLU A 432 4.44 21.79 -17.59
N PHE A 433 5.08 20.75 -17.05
CA PHE A 433 6.52 20.64 -17.06
C PHE A 433 6.95 19.64 -18.12
N VAL A 434 7.90 20.06 -18.95
CA VAL A 434 8.50 19.25 -19.99
C VAL A 434 10.01 19.25 -19.81
N SER A 435 10.62 18.07 -19.75
CA SER A 435 12.07 17.90 -19.85
C SER A 435 12.47 17.24 -21.17
N ASP A 436 13.63 17.64 -21.70
CA ASP A 436 14.18 17.08 -22.94
C ASP A 436 15.06 15.84 -22.68
N LYS A 437 15.82 15.41 -23.70
CA LYS A 437 16.65 14.20 -23.67
C LYS A 437 17.97 14.36 -22.92
N SER A 438 18.31 15.57 -22.47
CA SER A 438 19.64 15.96 -21.98
C SER A 438 19.56 16.93 -20.79
N ASN A 439 20.69 17.19 -20.11
CA ASN A 439 20.84 18.27 -19.12
C ASN A 439 19.72 18.37 -18.05
N VAL A 440 19.78 17.49 -17.04
CA VAL A 440 18.85 17.52 -15.89
C VAL A 440 19.36 18.37 -14.73
N PHE A 441 18.47 19.16 -14.12
CA PHE A 441 18.75 20.06 -13.01
C PHE A 441 17.94 19.68 -11.75
N ARG A 442 18.08 20.43 -10.66
CA ARG A 442 17.37 20.19 -9.38
C ARG A 442 15.84 20.34 -9.48
N GLY A 443 15.34 20.90 -10.59
CA GLY A 443 13.92 21.17 -10.81
C GLY A 443 13.38 22.35 -9.99
N PHE A 444 12.10 22.31 -9.62
CA PHE A 444 11.41 23.43 -8.98
C PHE A 444 10.62 22.99 -7.74
N GLN A 445 10.40 23.95 -6.85
CA GLN A 445 9.43 23.90 -5.76
C GLN A 445 8.50 25.10 -5.93
N ALA A 446 7.20 24.85 -5.89
CA ALA A 446 6.19 25.88 -6.03
C ALA A 446 5.14 25.74 -4.92
N ILE A 447 4.60 26.88 -4.51
CA ILE A 447 3.45 27.00 -3.62
C ILE A 447 2.36 27.74 -4.39
N TYR A 448 1.11 27.31 -4.24
CA TYR A 448 -0.03 28.11 -4.64
C TYR A 448 -0.91 28.40 -3.44
N THR A 449 -1.65 29.50 -3.50
CA THR A 449 -2.60 29.96 -2.47
C THR A 449 -3.81 30.54 -3.18
N PHE A 450 -5.02 30.26 -2.70
CA PHE A 450 -6.19 31.05 -3.09
C PHE A 450 -6.16 32.38 -2.35
N GLY A 451 -6.20 33.50 -3.07
CA GLY A 451 -6.32 34.83 -2.48
C GLY A 451 -7.78 35.30 -2.53
N GLU A 452 -8.32 35.72 -1.39
CA GLU A 452 -9.37 36.74 -1.38
C GLU A 452 -8.70 38.12 -1.51
N ASN A 453 -9.40 39.09 -2.09
CA ASN A 453 -8.89 40.42 -2.45
C ASN A 453 -7.92 41.06 -1.46
#